data_AF-A0A431KS06-F1
#
_entry.id   AF-A0A431KS06-F1
#
_cell.length_a   1.000
_cell.length_b   1.000
_cell.length_c   1.000
_cell.angle_alpha   90.00
_cell.angle_beta   90.00
_cell.angle_gamma   90.00
#
_symmetry.space_group_name_H-M   'P 1'
#
loop_
_entity.id
_entity.type
_entity.pdbx_description
1 polymer ?
#
loop_
_entity_poly.entity_id
_entity_poly.type
_entity_poly.pdbx_seq_one_letter_code
_entity_poly.pdbx_strand_id
1 'polypeptide(L)'
;MRSRQSSATWLLLAHVGLIVYASLYPFWPVRAPPGMGLPWLFGLPWPRQFWAFDVQANLIGYVPFGFLGFAAAMRSGWGLRAALAAGLLPGPLVSFLMETLQFYVPGRVPSLSDWALNSAGSTLGALLGVLLNAVGWLRRWQDVREHWFGASSAPALALLALWPLALLYPTPLPFGLGQWLPWWRESLVEALEGTPWALTWGDGVIIEHELPPGLEALAIALGLLAPVLLMIAVARPGLRRVVLAAGAVLLGFAGTTTATAMAFGPDHAWAWLSDASRPGVGLGLGLALLSCLLPSRVAAALGLFVLCALIGLLSIAPSDPYLALNVQAWEHGRFVNLYGLTRWLAWTWPFVALVWLAARLVQRPR
;
A
#
# COMPACT_ATOMS: atom_id res chain seq x y z
N MET A 1 19.65 -21.48 19.18
CA MET A 1 18.33 -20.83 18.99
C MET A 1 18.13 -20.64 17.50
N ARG A 2 17.13 -21.30 16.88
CA ARG A 2 16.90 -21.18 15.42
C ARG A 2 16.64 -19.72 15.07
N SER A 3 17.42 -19.16 14.14
CA SER A 3 17.19 -17.79 13.63
C SER A 3 15.79 -17.74 13.03
N ARG A 4 14.85 -17.12 13.75
CA ARG A 4 13.52 -16.86 13.21
C ARG A 4 13.68 -15.65 12.31
N GLN A 5 13.49 -15.83 11.00
CA GLN A 5 13.59 -14.74 10.02
C GLN A 5 12.82 -13.52 10.51
N SER A 6 13.53 -12.42 10.68
CA SER A 6 12.97 -11.18 11.17
C SER A 6 12.12 -10.54 10.08
N SER A 7 10.82 -10.32 10.33
CA SER A 7 9.97 -9.54 9.41
C SER A 7 10.50 -8.12 9.22
N ALA A 8 11.28 -7.58 10.16
CA ALA A 8 11.88 -6.25 10.05
C ALA A 8 12.86 -6.14 8.88
N THR A 9 13.59 -7.20 8.53
CA THR A 9 14.53 -7.17 7.38
C THR A 9 13.77 -7.04 6.07
N TRP A 10 12.68 -7.79 5.89
CA TRP A 10 11.85 -7.70 4.70
C TRP A 10 11.13 -6.35 4.59
N LEU A 11 10.64 -5.83 5.72
CA LEU A 11 10.05 -4.49 5.78
C LEU A 11 11.09 -3.40 5.46
N LEU A 12 12.32 -3.55 5.94
CA LEU A 12 13.42 -2.64 5.61
C LEU A 12 13.67 -2.61 4.10
N LEU A 13 13.79 -3.78 3.47
CA LEU A 13 14.00 -3.88 2.02
C LEU A 13 12.84 -3.30 1.22
N ALA A 14 11.60 -3.57 1.65
CA ALA A 14 10.41 -2.96 1.04
C ALA A 14 10.42 -1.43 1.17
N HIS A 15 10.84 -0.91 2.32
CA HIS A 15 10.97 0.54 2.57
C HIS A 15 12.06 1.19 1.73
N VAL A 16 13.20 0.50 1.52
CA VAL A 16 14.23 0.94 0.56
C VAL A 16 13.64 1.02 -0.85
N GLY A 17 12.91 0.00 -1.29
CA GLY A 17 12.22 0.01 -2.58
C GLY A 17 11.24 1.18 -2.71
N LEU A 18 10.48 1.49 -1.65
CA LEU A 18 9.58 2.64 -1.60
C LEU A 18 10.34 3.98 -1.72
N ILE A 19 11.46 4.14 -1.01
CA ILE A 19 12.31 5.33 -1.10
C ILE A 19 12.83 5.52 -2.53
N VAL A 20 13.37 4.46 -3.14
CA VAL A 20 13.88 4.49 -4.52
C VAL A 20 12.77 4.88 -5.49
N TYR A 21 11.59 4.28 -5.33
CA TYR A 21 10.43 4.58 -6.18
C TYR A 21 9.99 6.03 -6.05
N ALA A 22 9.73 6.50 -4.82
CA ALA A 22 9.27 7.86 -4.58
C ALA A 22 10.29 8.92 -5.03
N SER A 23 11.59 8.61 -4.96
CA SER A 23 12.67 9.52 -5.32
C SER A 23 12.90 9.61 -6.82
N LEU A 24 12.75 8.50 -7.55
CA LEU A 24 13.16 8.41 -8.96
C LEU A 24 12.01 8.31 -9.96
N TYR A 25 10.76 8.08 -9.52
CA TYR A 25 9.58 8.13 -10.41
C TYR A 25 9.50 9.48 -11.15
N PRO A 26 9.26 9.49 -12.48
CA PRO A 26 8.80 8.39 -13.35
C PRO A 26 9.88 7.45 -13.94
N PHE A 27 11.12 7.49 -13.48
CA PHE A 27 12.29 6.73 -13.97
C PHE A 27 12.73 7.03 -15.42
N TRP A 28 11.87 7.66 -16.23
CA TRP A 28 12.14 8.03 -17.62
C TRP A 28 11.45 9.36 -17.99
N PRO A 29 12.04 10.20 -18.86
CA PRO A 29 13.35 10.06 -19.48
C PRO A 29 14.50 10.40 -18.53
N VAL A 30 15.60 9.67 -18.66
CA VAL A 30 16.86 10.01 -17.98
C VAL A 30 17.57 11.09 -18.81
N ARG A 31 17.87 12.25 -18.20
CA ARG A 31 18.54 13.36 -18.88
C ARG A 31 19.60 14.01 -18.01
N ALA A 32 20.85 14.02 -18.47
CA ALA A 32 21.91 14.76 -17.80
C ALA A 32 21.76 16.28 -18.03
N PRO A 33 21.84 17.12 -16.99
CA PRO A 33 21.84 18.57 -17.15
C PRO A 33 23.04 19.05 -17.98
N PRO A 34 22.87 20.01 -18.91
CA PRO A 34 23.97 20.59 -19.66
C PRO A 34 25.01 21.21 -18.72
N GLY A 35 26.29 20.90 -18.92
CA GLY A 35 27.38 21.45 -18.10
C GLY A 35 27.54 20.83 -16.71
N MET A 36 26.84 19.72 -16.41
CA MET A 36 27.04 18.97 -15.16
C MET A 36 28.48 18.42 -15.08
N GLY A 37 29.18 18.75 -13.99
CA GLY A 37 30.54 18.28 -13.72
C GLY A 37 30.63 17.47 -12.44
N LEU A 38 31.79 16.82 -12.20
CA LEU A 38 32.05 15.99 -11.03
C LEU A 38 31.68 16.62 -9.67
N PRO A 39 31.91 17.93 -9.41
CA PRO A 39 31.56 18.52 -8.11
C PRO A 39 30.07 18.42 -7.74
N TRP A 40 29.18 18.34 -8.74
CA TRP A 40 27.73 18.23 -8.53
C TRP A 40 27.34 16.89 -7.93
N LEU A 41 28.14 15.84 -8.14
CA LEU A 41 27.91 14.52 -7.55
C LEU A 41 28.16 14.49 -6.04
N PHE A 42 28.83 15.51 -5.52
CA PHE A 42 29.22 15.63 -4.11
C PHE A 42 28.58 16.84 -3.41
N GLY A 43 27.87 17.69 -4.14
CA GLY A 43 27.30 18.94 -3.63
C GLY A 43 25.80 19.04 -3.89
N LEU A 44 25.01 19.03 -2.81
CA LEU A 44 23.58 19.29 -2.88
C LEU A 44 23.29 20.78 -2.63
N PRO A 45 22.49 21.46 -3.48
CA PRO A 45 22.13 22.85 -3.27
C PRO A 45 21.07 22.98 -2.16
N TRP A 46 21.06 24.12 -1.48
CA TRP A 46 19.93 24.48 -0.62
C TRP A 46 18.75 24.95 -1.48
N PRO A 47 17.52 24.49 -1.24
CA PRO A 47 16.39 24.86 -2.08
C PRO A 47 15.99 26.32 -1.89
N ARG A 48 15.46 26.93 -2.96
CA ARG A 48 14.96 28.32 -2.93
C ARG A 48 13.57 28.44 -2.30
N GLN A 49 12.79 27.37 -2.33
CA GLN A 49 11.43 27.30 -1.79
C GLN A 49 11.35 26.15 -0.81
N PHE A 50 10.60 26.34 0.27
CA PHE A 50 10.51 25.38 1.37
C PHE A 50 9.06 25.25 1.79
N TRP A 51 8.48 24.06 1.61
CA TRP A 51 7.07 23.81 1.94
C TRP A 51 6.97 22.93 3.19
N ALA A 52 6.03 23.24 4.08
CA ALA A 52 5.82 22.47 5.30
C ALA A 52 5.51 20.99 5.04
N PHE A 53 4.88 20.68 3.91
CA PHE A 53 4.61 19.31 3.49
C PHE A 53 5.90 18.53 3.20
N ASP A 54 6.84 19.12 2.47
CA ASP A 54 8.12 18.47 2.13
C ASP A 54 8.94 18.18 3.39
N VAL A 55 8.93 19.12 4.35
CA VAL A 55 9.54 18.94 5.67
C VAL A 55 8.98 17.71 6.38
N GLN A 56 7.66 17.62 6.46
CA GLN A 56 6.98 16.54 7.16
C GLN A 56 7.18 15.21 6.44
N ALA A 57 7.03 15.18 5.11
CA ALA A 57 7.14 13.97 4.30
C ALA A 57 8.55 13.38 4.35
N ASN A 58 9.59 14.20 4.17
CA ASN A 58 10.99 13.77 4.20
C ASN A 58 11.40 13.27 5.60
N LEU A 59 11.03 14.02 6.65
CA LEU A 59 11.32 13.62 8.02
C LEU A 59 10.59 12.32 8.39
N ILE A 60 9.25 12.27 8.25
CA ILE A 60 8.44 11.13 8.67
C ILE A 60 8.72 9.91 7.79
N GLY A 61 8.94 10.11 6.49
CA GLY A 61 9.20 9.04 5.52
C GLY A 61 10.46 8.23 5.84
N TYR A 62 11.47 8.83 6.45
CA TYR A 62 12.72 8.15 6.83
C TYR A 62 12.75 7.60 8.27
N VAL A 63 11.81 7.98 9.14
CA VAL A 63 11.70 7.40 10.50
C VAL A 63 11.60 5.86 10.47
N PRO A 64 10.72 5.24 9.66
CA PRO A 64 10.68 3.79 9.56
C PRO A 64 12.00 3.18 9.10
N PHE A 65 12.77 3.86 8.25
CA PHE A 65 14.00 3.33 7.68
C PHE A 65 15.06 3.06 8.75
N GLY A 66 15.36 4.06 9.59
CA GLY A 66 16.33 3.89 10.67
C GLY A 66 15.84 2.96 11.78
N PHE A 67 14.55 3.00 12.10
CA PHE A 67 13.93 2.07 13.05
C PHE A 67 14.07 0.63 12.60
N LEU A 68 13.71 0.34 11.34
CA LEU A 68 13.76 -1.00 10.76
C LEU A 68 15.20 -1.48 10.60
N GLY A 69 16.15 -0.59 10.24
CA GLY A 69 17.58 -0.90 10.20
C GLY A 69 18.11 -1.40 11.55
N PHE A 70 17.84 -0.62 12.61
CA PHE A 70 18.19 -1.01 13.97
C PHE A 70 17.50 -2.31 14.42
N ALA A 71 16.18 -2.40 14.23
CA ALA A 71 15.39 -3.54 14.68
C ALA A 71 15.76 -4.83 13.91
N ALA A 72 16.04 -4.75 12.61
CA ALA A 72 16.48 -5.88 11.81
C ALA A 72 17.83 -6.42 12.30
N ALA A 73 18.81 -5.54 12.56
CA ALA A 73 20.10 -5.93 13.10
C ALA A 73 19.99 -6.57 14.49
N MET A 74 19.29 -5.94 15.43
CA MET A 74 19.06 -6.49 16.78
C MET A 74 18.41 -7.88 16.72
N ARG A 75 17.41 -8.05 15.84
CA ARG A 75 16.68 -9.32 15.69
C ARG A 75 17.50 -10.39 14.96
N SER A 76 18.51 -9.98 14.19
CA SER A 76 19.47 -10.87 13.54
C SER A 76 20.60 -11.27 14.49
N GLY A 77 20.54 -10.86 15.77
CA GLY A 77 21.52 -11.19 16.79
C GLY A 77 22.77 -10.32 16.76
N TRP A 78 22.74 -9.20 16.03
CA TRP A 78 23.86 -8.26 16.01
C TRP A 78 23.97 -7.55 17.36
N GLY A 79 25.20 -7.23 17.78
CA GLY A 79 25.44 -6.44 18.99
C GLY A 79 24.94 -5.00 18.85
N LEU A 80 24.71 -4.32 19.98
CA LEU A 80 24.12 -2.97 20.02
C LEU A 80 24.85 -1.97 19.10
N ARG A 81 26.20 -1.99 19.08
CA ARG A 81 27.00 -1.09 18.22
C ARG A 81 26.73 -1.31 16.74
N ALA A 82 26.67 -2.57 16.30
CA ALA A 82 26.38 -2.92 14.92
C ALA A 82 24.92 -2.58 14.56
N ALA A 83 23.98 -2.75 15.49
CA ALA A 83 22.59 -2.34 15.28
C ALA A 83 22.43 -0.82 15.19
N LEU A 84 23.16 -0.05 16.01
CA LEU A 84 23.21 1.41 15.90
C LEU A 84 23.76 1.85 14.54
N ALA A 85 24.87 1.25 14.10
CA ALA A 85 25.43 1.53 12.78
C ALA A 85 24.42 1.21 11.66
N ALA A 86 23.71 0.08 11.75
CA ALA A 86 22.68 -0.30 10.78
C ALA A 86 21.45 0.62 10.79
N GLY A 87 21.12 1.26 11.91
CA GLY A 87 20.03 2.23 12.00
C GLY A 87 20.42 3.64 11.58
N LEU A 88 21.67 4.05 11.77
CA LEU A 88 22.13 5.44 11.60
C LEU A 88 22.80 5.73 10.26
N LEU A 89 23.54 4.78 9.69
CA LEU A 89 24.36 5.04 8.50
C LEU A 89 23.61 4.91 7.17
N PRO A 90 22.74 3.90 6.94
CA PRO A 90 22.11 3.71 5.63
C PRO A 90 21.19 4.86 5.23
N GLY A 91 20.48 5.50 6.18
CA GLY A 91 19.58 6.64 5.92
C GLY A 91 20.21 7.78 5.14
N PRO A 92 21.23 8.44 5.72
CA PRO A 92 21.96 9.51 5.05
C PRO A 92 22.59 9.07 3.72
N LEU A 93 23.11 7.84 3.62
CA LEU A 93 23.76 7.33 2.42
C LEU A 93 22.75 7.11 1.27
N VAL A 94 21.65 6.43 1.54
CA VAL A 94 20.58 6.19 0.55
C VAL A 94 19.95 7.51 0.15
N SER A 95 19.66 8.41 1.10
CA SER A 95 19.12 9.72 0.75
C SER A 95 20.08 10.50 -0.13
N PHE A 96 21.37 10.56 0.21
CA PHE A 96 22.36 11.26 -0.60
C PHE A 96 22.42 10.68 -2.02
N LEU A 97 22.43 9.36 -2.16
CA LEU A 97 22.40 8.69 -3.45
C LEU A 97 21.14 9.05 -4.25
N MET A 98 19.97 9.08 -3.61
CA MET A 98 18.71 9.43 -4.28
C MET A 98 18.72 10.89 -4.75
N GLU A 99 19.13 11.83 -3.89
CA GLU A 99 19.26 13.25 -4.25
C GLU A 99 20.24 13.43 -5.43
N THR A 100 21.39 12.74 -5.41
CA THR A 100 22.34 12.82 -6.52
C THR A 100 21.79 12.21 -7.81
N LEU A 101 21.04 11.12 -7.74
CA LEU A 101 20.41 10.52 -8.92
C LEU A 101 19.28 11.40 -9.50
N GLN A 102 18.63 12.22 -8.68
CA GLN A 102 17.59 13.14 -9.13
C GLN A 102 18.09 14.23 -10.08
N PHE A 103 19.41 14.51 -10.15
CA PHE A 103 19.95 15.36 -11.23
C PHE A 103 19.60 14.84 -12.62
N TYR A 104 19.41 13.53 -12.78
CA TYR A 104 19.09 12.89 -14.05
C TYR A 104 17.59 12.74 -14.31
N VAL A 105 16.73 13.16 -13.38
CA VAL A 105 15.27 13.01 -13.45
C VAL A 105 14.63 14.37 -13.73
N PRO A 106 14.09 14.61 -14.94
CA PRO A 106 13.44 15.87 -15.28
C PRO A 106 12.31 16.21 -14.31
N GLY A 107 12.26 17.47 -13.87
CA GLY A 107 11.26 17.96 -12.92
C GLY A 107 11.61 17.71 -11.44
N ARG A 108 12.69 17.00 -11.12
CA ARG A 108 13.21 16.89 -9.76
C ARG A 108 14.35 17.87 -9.51
N VAL A 109 14.43 18.36 -8.28
CA VAL A 109 15.45 19.29 -7.83
C VAL A 109 16.12 18.68 -6.61
N PRO A 110 17.38 18.21 -6.73
CA PRO A 110 18.13 17.72 -5.58
C PRO A 110 18.25 18.79 -4.49
N SER A 111 18.17 18.37 -3.24
CA SER A 111 18.01 19.27 -2.09
C SER A 111 18.84 18.81 -0.91
N LEU A 112 19.75 19.69 -0.45
CA LEU A 112 20.51 19.47 0.79
C LEU A 112 19.58 19.40 2.00
N SER A 113 18.48 20.14 1.96
CA SER A 113 17.51 20.16 3.04
C SER A 113 16.73 18.85 3.13
N ASP A 114 16.41 18.23 1.99
CA ASP A 114 15.74 16.93 1.93
C ASP A 114 16.67 15.86 2.49
N TRP A 115 17.94 15.87 2.07
CA TRP A 115 18.97 15.02 2.65
C TRP A 115 19.09 15.17 4.17
N ALA A 116 19.10 16.42 4.68
CA ALA A 116 19.19 16.68 6.11
C ALA A 116 17.95 16.18 6.88
N LEU A 117 16.75 16.40 6.34
CA LEU A 117 15.48 15.94 6.92
C LEU A 117 15.36 14.42 6.90
N ASN A 118 15.71 13.78 5.80
CA ASN A 118 15.74 12.32 5.65
C ASN A 118 16.74 11.70 6.65
N SER A 119 17.92 12.31 6.80
CA SER A 119 18.95 11.90 7.76
C SER A 119 18.46 12.05 9.21
N ALA A 120 17.81 13.17 9.52
CA ALA A 120 17.21 13.41 10.84
C ALA A 120 16.09 12.39 11.14
N GLY A 121 15.22 12.12 10.17
CA GLY A 121 14.14 11.15 10.26
C GLY A 121 14.68 9.75 10.55
N SER A 122 15.66 9.30 9.76
CA SER A 122 16.34 8.02 9.97
C SER A 122 16.98 7.94 11.36
N THR A 123 17.63 9.02 11.81
CA THR A 123 18.22 9.08 13.16
C THR A 123 17.15 8.95 14.25
N LEU A 124 16.04 9.68 14.16
CA LEU A 124 14.91 9.57 15.10
C LEU A 124 14.34 8.15 15.12
N GLY A 125 14.22 7.51 13.95
CA GLY A 125 13.83 6.11 13.83
C GLY A 125 14.75 5.16 14.58
N ALA A 126 16.06 5.31 14.41
CA ALA A 126 17.05 4.50 15.12
C ALA A 126 16.96 4.70 16.64
N LEU A 127 16.82 5.95 17.10
CA LEU A 127 16.63 6.28 18.52
C LEU A 127 15.36 5.67 19.09
N LEU A 128 14.25 5.71 18.35
CA LEU A 128 13.02 5.02 18.71
C LEU A 128 13.24 3.50 18.82
N GLY A 129 14.01 2.92 17.90
CA GLY A 129 14.41 1.51 17.95
C GLY A 129 15.18 1.16 19.21
N VAL A 130 16.14 2.00 19.60
CA VAL A 130 16.91 1.86 20.85
C VAL A 130 15.98 1.91 22.06
N LEU A 131 15.10 2.91 22.13
CA LEU A 131 14.15 3.09 23.23
C LEU A 131 13.23 1.87 23.36
N LEU A 132 12.61 1.44 22.26
CA LEU A 132 11.71 0.28 22.24
C LEU A 132 12.42 -1.02 22.57
N ASN A 133 13.71 -1.14 22.23
CA ASN A 133 14.51 -2.30 22.61
C ASN A 133 14.85 -2.27 24.10
N ALA A 134 15.23 -1.10 24.64
CA ALA A 134 15.56 -0.91 26.05
C ALA A 134 14.38 -1.26 26.97
N VAL A 135 13.16 -0.83 26.60
CA VAL A 135 11.94 -1.17 27.37
C VAL A 135 11.42 -2.59 27.09
N GLY A 136 12.10 -3.37 26.24
CA GLY A 136 11.77 -4.76 25.91
C GLY A 136 10.59 -4.93 24.93
N TRP A 137 10.09 -3.86 24.31
CA TRP A 137 8.93 -3.89 23.44
C TRP A 137 9.15 -4.73 22.17
N LEU A 138 10.36 -4.75 21.61
CA LEU A 138 10.69 -5.60 20.46
C LEU A 138 10.46 -7.10 20.72
N ARG A 139 10.61 -7.54 21.97
CA ARG A 139 10.30 -8.91 22.41
C ARG A 139 8.81 -9.08 22.65
N ARG A 140 8.20 -8.18 23.44
CA ARG A 140 6.75 -8.21 23.74
C ARG A 140 5.88 -8.20 22.48
N TRP A 141 6.28 -7.47 21.43
CA TRP A 141 5.56 -7.47 20.15
C TRP A 141 5.45 -8.86 19.53
N GLN A 142 6.50 -9.69 19.66
CA GLN A 142 6.45 -11.07 19.17
C GLN A 142 5.45 -11.89 19.99
N ASP A 143 5.48 -11.76 21.31
CA ASP A 143 4.57 -12.46 22.21
C ASP A 143 3.11 -12.06 21.94
N VAL A 144 2.85 -10.77 21.74
CA VAL A 144 1.53 -10.25 21.34
C VAL A 144 1.12 -10.82 19.98
N ARG A 145 2.00 -10.78 18.97
CA ARG A 145 1.68 -11.33 17.66
C ARG A 145 1.36 -12.84 17.73
N GLU A 146 2.15 -13.61 18.47
CA GLU A 146 1.92 -15.04 18.66
C GLU A 146 0.65 -15.31 19.48
N HIS A 147 0.29 -14.42 20.40
CA HIS A 147 -0.92 -14.50 21.19
C HIS A 147 -2.18 -14.23 20.36
N TRP A 148 -2.15 -13.25 19.45
CA TRP A 148 -3.31 -12.85 18.65
C TRP A 148 -3.46 -13.68 17.37
N PHE A 149 -2.36 -14.12 16.77
CA PHE A 149 -2.34 -14.80 15.48
C PHE A 149 -1.77 -16.22 15.57
N GLY A 150 -2.18 -17.09 14.64
CA GLY A 150 -1.60 -18.41 14.46
C GLY A 150 -0.22 -18.39 13.79
N ALA A 151 0.39 -19.57 13.63
CA ALA A 151 1.64 -19.73 12.88
C ALA A 151 1.50 -19.20 11.44
N SER A 152 2.60 -18.69 10.89
CA SER A 152 2.68 -18.17 9.51
C SER A 152 1.72 -17.01 9.17
N SER A 153 1.49 -16.10 10.13
CA SER A 153 0.63 -14.92 9.94
C SER A 153 1.28 -13.73 9.22
N ALA A 154 2.60 -13.71 9.04
CA ALA A 154 3.31 -12.53 8.55
C ALA A 154 2.85 -12.06 7.15
N PRO A 155 2.69 -12.93 6.13
CA PRO A 155 2.24 -12.48 4.82
C PRO A 155 0.81 -11.92 4.84
N ALA A 156 -0.08 -12.50 5.65
CA ALA A 156 -1.44 -11.96 5.83
C ALA A 156 -1.42 -10.57 6.47
N LEU A 157 -0.61 -10.37 7.51
CA LEU A 157 -0.47 -9.06 8.15
C LEU A 157 0.11 -8.02 7.18
N ALA A 158 1.05 -8.41 6.32
CA ALA A 158 1.57 -7.55 5.27
C ALA A 158 0.46 -7.17 4.27
N LEU A 159 -0.33 -8.14 3.80
CA LEU A 159 -1.48 -7.87 2.94
C LEU A 159 -2.50 -6.93 3.61
N LEU A 160 -2.83 -7.15 4.88
CA LEU A 160 -3.73 -6.26 5.63
C LEU A 160 -3.19 -4.85 5.79
N ALA A 161 -1.88 -4.70 6.03
CA ALA A 161 -1.24 -3.39 6.15
C ALA A 161 -1.17 -2.66 4.79
N LEU A 162 -1.03 -3.41 3.70
CA LEU A 162 -0.99 -2.87 2.34
C LEU A 162 -2.39 -2.50 1.81
N TRP A 163 -3.45 -3.14 2.29
CA TRP A 163 -4.81 -2.88 1.83
C TRP A 163 -5.24 -1.40 1.92
N PRO A 164 -5.14 -0.69 3.06
CA PRO A 164 -5.52 0.72 3.12
C PRO A 164 -4.65 1.62 2.25
N LEU A 165 -3.39 1.24 1.99
CA LEU A 165 -2.52 1.97 1.05
C LEU A 165 -2.96 1.74 -0.40
N ALA A 166 -3.49 0.56 -0.71
CA ALA A 166 -4.08 0.24 -2.01
C ALA A 166 -5.34 1.09 -2.27
N LEU A 167 -6.14 1.33 -1.23
CA LEU A 167 -7.33 2.17 -1.30
C LEU A 167 -7.04 3.67 -1.55
N LEU A 168 -5.78 4.10 -1.42
CA LEU A 168 -5.39 5.47 -1.80
C LEU A 168 -5.47 5.69 -3.31
N TYR A 169 -5.45 4.62 -4.11
CA TYR A 169 -5.70 4.72 -5.54
C TYR A 169 -7.18 5.01 -5.81
N PRO A 170 -7.52 5.91 -6.75
CA PRO A 170 -8.91 6.15 -7.14
C PRO A 170 -9.59 4.89 -7.66
N THR A 171 -10.52 4.34 -6.88
CA THR A 171 -11.34 3.18 -7.24
C THR A 171 -12.75 3.62 -7.61
N PRO A 172 -13.41 3.00 -8.63
CA PRO A 172 -14.76 3.38 -9.02
C PRO A 172 -15.80 3.08 -7.94
N LEU A 173 -15.55 2.07 -7.10
CA LEU A 173 -16.38 1.73 -5.96
C LEU A 173 -15.55 1.72 -4.67
N PRO A 174 -16.08 2.20 -3.53
CA PRO A 174 -15.42 2.09 -2.24
C PRO A 174 -14.98 0.64 -1.94
N PHE A 175 -13.74 0.47 -1.49
CA PHE A 175 -13.11 -0.83 -1.19
C PHE A 175 -12.89 -1.76 -2.40
N GLY A 176 -13.27 -1.33 -3.61
CA GLY A 176 -13.22 -2.13 -4.83
C GLY A 176 -11.84 -2.15 -5.48
N LEU A 177 -11.04 -3.17 -5.17
CA LEU A 177 -9.69 -3.39 -5.73
C LEU A 177 -9.68 -4.49 -6.81
N GLY A 178 -8.75 -4.42 -7.77
CA GLY A 178 -8.51 -5.49 -8.75
C GLY A 178 -8.91 -5.19 -10.20
N GLN A 179 -8.98 -3.92 -10.59
CA GLN A 179 -9.41 -3.52 -11.93
C GLN A 179 -8.31 -3.66 -13.01
N TRP A 180 -7.98 -4.90 -13.37
CA TRP A 180 -7.03 -5.20 -14.44
C TRP A 180 -7.67 -5.20 -15.83
N LEU A 181 -8.93 -5.61 -15.94
CA LEU A 181 -9.54 -5.92 -17.23
C LEU A 181 -9.67 -4.71 -18.17
N PRO A 182 -10.10 -3.51 -17.71
CA PRO A 182 -10.20 -2.34 -18.59
C PRO A 182 -8.85 -1.99 -19.24
N TRP A 183 -7.78 -1.99 -18.45
CA TRP A 183 -6.44 -1.72 -18.94
C TRP A 183 -5.96 -2.77 -19.96
N TRP A 184 -6.11 -4.07 -19.66
CA TRP A 184 -5.76 -5.12 -20.61
C TRP A 184 -6.57 -5.04 -21.90
N ARG A 185 -7.87 -4.73 -21.80
CA ARG A 185 -8.74 -4.56 -22.96
C ARG A 185 -8.24 -3.42 -23.84
N GLU A 186 -7.98 -2.25 -23.28
CA GLU A 186 -7.46 -1.08 -24.01
C GLU A 186 -6.11 -1.38 -24.66
N SER A 187 -5.16 -1.93 -23.89
CA SER A 187 -3.83 -2.28 -24.40
C SER A 187 -3.86 -3.35 -25.50
N LEU A 188 -4.77 -4.33 -25.41
CA LEU A 188 -4.94 -5.34 -26.47
C LEU A 188 -5.59 -4.76 -27.72
N VAL A 189 -6.56 -3.85 -27.58
CA VAL A 189 -7.18 -3.16 -28.71
C VAL A 189 -6.14 -2.32 -29.45
N GLU A 190 -5.35 -1.52 -28.71
CA GLU A 190 -4.28 -0.70 -29.28
C GLU A 190 -3.19 -1.57 -29.94
N ALA A 191 -2.76 -2.65 -29.28
CA ALA A 191 -1.72 -3.54 -29.83
C ALA A 191 -2.17 -4.31 -31.09
N LEU A 192 -3.47 -4.55 -31.25
CA LEU A 192 -4.04 -5.25 -32.40
C LEU A 192 -4.56 -4.27 -33.48
N GLU A 193 -4.52 -2.97 -33.22
CA GLU A 193 -4.92 -1.94 -34.17
C GLU A 193 -4.08 -2.05 -35.45
N GLY A 194 -4.74 -2.01 -36.60
CA GLY A 194 -4.08 -2.19 -37.91
C GLY A 194 -3.67 -3.63 -38.25
N THR A 195 -4.01 -4.62 -37.43
CA THR A 195 -3.78 -6.06 -37.74
C THR A 195 -5.07 -6.75 -38.21
N PRO A 196 -4.98 -7.91 -38.90
CA PRO A 196 -6.17 -8.72 -39.23
C PRO A 196 -6.96 -9.22 -38.01
N TRP A 197 -6.38 -9.15 -36.81
CA TRP A 197 -7.01 -9.52 -35.54
C TRP A 197 -7.53 -8.32 -34.74
N ALA A 198 -7.64 -7.14 -35.37
CA ALA A 198 -8.13 -5.94 -34.72
C ALA A 198 -9.48 -6.19 -34.03
N LEU A 199 -9.50 -5.94 -32.72
CA LEU A 199 -10.69 -6.14 -31.89
C LEU A 199 -11.58 -4.90 -32.00
N THR A 200 -12.62 -4.97 -32.83
CA THR A 200 -13.69 -3.98 -32.85
C THR A 200 -14.78 -4.40 -31.87
N TRP A 201 -14.64 -3.98 -30.62
CA TRP A 201 -15.78 -4.00 -29.70
C TRP A 201 -16.75 -2.94 -30.21
N GLY A 202 -17.86 -3.36 -30.84
CA GLY A 202 -18.86 -2.40 -31.32
C GLY A 202 -19.30 -1.43 -30.22
N ASP A 203 -19.82 -0.26 -30.61
CA ASP A 203 -20.19 0.84 -29.69
C ASP A 203 -21.11 0.41 -28.52
N GLY A 204 -21.78 -0.74 -28.62
CA GLY A 204 -22.62 -1.32 -27.58
C GLY A 204 -21.91 -2.11 -26.46
N VAL A 205 -20.58 -2.24 -26.46
CA VAL A 205 -19.82 -2.96 -25.40
C VAL A 205 -19.28 -2.00 -24.33
N ILE A 206 -19.30 -0.69 -24.58
CA ILE A 206 -19.12 0.29 -23.50
C ILE A 206 -20.44 0.31 -22.74
N ILE A 207 -20.56 -0.57 -21.76
CA ILE A 207 -21.70 -0.56 -20.83
C ILE A 207 -21.55 0.73 -20.01
N GLU A 208 -22.09 1.84 -20.53
CA GLU A 208 -22.37 3.08 -19.79
C GLU A 208 -23.52 2.90 -18.77
N HIS A 209 -23.94 1.66 -18.49
CA HIS A 209 -24.85 1.40 -17.38
C HIS A 209 -24.04 1.42 -16.09
N GLU A 210 -24.36 2.40 -15.25
CA GLU A 210 -24.14 2.34 -13.81
C GLU A 210 -24.48 0.94 -13.30
N LEU A 211 -23.66 0.38 -12.39
CA LEU A 211 -23.97 -0.91 -11.81
C LEU A 211 -25.37 -0.85 -11.20
N PRO A 212 -26.23 -1.88 -11.40
CA PRO A 212 -27.48 -1.96 -10.67
C PRO A 212 -27.21 -1.78 -9.17
N PRO A 213 -28.01 -0.98 -8.44
CA PRO A 213 -27.70 -0.60 -7.05
C PRO A 213 -27.43 -1.81 -6.12
N GLY A 214 -28.10 -2.94 -6.37
CA GLY A 214 -27.86 -4.18 -5.64
C GLY A 214 -26.48 -4.80 -5.90
N LEU A 215 -25.97 -4.76 -7.14
CA LEU A 215 -24.63 -5.25 -7.48
C LEU A 215 -23.55 -4.29 -6.98
N GLU A 216 -23.81 -2.98 -7.00
CA GLU A 216 -22.91 -1.98 -6.42
C GLU A 216 -22.75 -2.21 -4.92
N ALA A 217 -23.87 -2.30 -4.18
CA ALA A 217 -23.87 -2.58 -2.76
C ALA A 217 -23.15 -3.91 -2.44
N LEU A 218 -23.37 -4.94 -3.25
CA LEU A 218 -22.68 -6.22 -3.12
C LEU A 218 -21.17 -6.06 -3.33
N ALA A 219 -20.72 -5.39 -4.39
CA ALA A 219 -19.29 -5.19 -4.66
C ALA A 219 -18.58 -4.45 -3.50
N ILE A 220 -19.20 -3.38 -2.97
CA ILE A 220 -18.70 -2.64 -1.80
C ILE A 220 -18.62 -3.55 -0.57
N ALA A 221 -19.67 -4.35 -0.32
CA ALA A 221 -19.70 -5.29 0.79
C ALA A 221 -18.58 -6.34 0.68
N LEU A 222 -18.36 -6.90 -0.51
CA LEU A 222 -17.30 -7.88 -0.77
C LEU A 222 -15.90 -7.26 -0.64
N GLY A 223 -15.72 -6.02 -1.11
CA GLY A 223 -14.46 -5.26 -0.96
C GLY A 223 -14.07 -5.04 0.50
N LEU A 224 -15.05 -4.72 1.35
CA LEU A 224 -14.85 -4.59 2.80
C LEU A 224 -14.64 -5.95 3.48
N LEU A 225 -15.38 -6.97 3.07
CA LEU A 225 -15.36 -8.30 3.67
C LEU A 225 -14.05 -9.07 3.38
N ALA A 226 -13.47 -8.91 2.19
CA ALA A 226 -12.26 -9.61 1.75
C ALA A 226 -11.07 -9.52 2.74
N PRO A 227 -10.60 -8.32 3.17
CA PRO A 227 -9.51 -8.21 4.15
C PRO A 227 -9.92 -8.76 5.52
N VAL A 228 -11.20 -8.64 5.91
CA VAL A 228 -11.68 -9.21 7.19
C VAL A 228 -11.57 -10.74 7.18
N LEU A 229 -11.99 -11.40 6.10
CA LEU A 229 -11.85 -12.85 5.96
C LEU A 229 -10.39 -13.30 5.93
N LEU A 230 -9.53 -12.55 5.25
CA LEU A 230 -8.09 -12.79 5.25
C LEU A 230 -7.48 -12.68 6.65
N MET A 231 -7.92 -11.71 7.44
CA MET A 231 -7.54 -11.57 8.85
C MET A 231 -8.04 -12.75 9.70
N ILE A 232 -9.31 -13.14 9.56
CA ILE A 232 -9.92 -14.24 10.33
C ILE A 232 -9.22 -15.57 10.03
N ALA A 233 -8.76 -15.78 8.79
CA ALA A 233 -8.00 -16.96 8.39
C ALA A 233 -6.67 -17.14 9.16
N VAL A 234 -6.11 -16.06 9.72
CA VAL A 234 -4.88 -16.08 10.55
C VAL A 234 -5.10 -15.80 12.03
N ALA A 235 -6.22 -15.20 12.41
CA ALA A 235 -6.53 -14.85 13.79
C ALA A 235 -6.97 -16.06 14.62
N ARG A 236 -6.52 -16.10 15.89
CA ARG A 236 -7.02 -17.09 16.85
C ARG A 236 -8.52 -16.84 17.15
N PRO A 237 -9.32 -17.89 17.43
CA PRO A 237 -10.76 -17.75 17.74
C PRO A 237 -11.05 -16.88 18.97
N GLY A 238 -12.29 -16.39 19.07
CA GLY A 238 -12.80 -15.59 20.20
C GLY A 238 -12.93 -14.09 19.90
N LEU A 239 -13.14 -13.29 20.96
CA LEU A 239 -13.37 -11.83 20.87
C LEU A 239 -12.27 -11.06 20.13
N ARG A 240 -11.05 -11.62 20.07
CA ARG A 240 -9.93 -11.05 19.30
C ARG A 240 -10.28 -10.84 17.84
N ARG A 241 -11.09 -11.72 17.24
CA ARG A 241 -11.53 -11.58 15.85
C ARG A 241 -12.42 -10.37 15.65
N VAL A 242 -13.30 -10.09 16.60
CA VAL A 242 -14.17 -8.91 16.55
C VAL A 242 -13.32 -7.64 16.62
N VAL A 243 -12.35 -7.59 17.55
CA VAL A 243 -11.43 -6.45 17.67
C VAL A 243 -10.61 -6.25 16.40
N LEU A 244 -10.05 -7.33 15.85
CA LEU A 244 -9.26 -7.25 14.61
C LEU A 244 -10.12 -6.91 13.39
N ALA A 245 -11.37 -7.38 13.33
CA ALA A 245 -12.30 -7.07 12.24
C ALA A 245 -12.68 -5.59 12.29
N ALA A 246 -12.98 -5.07 13.49
CA ALA A 246 -13.20 -3.64 13.70
C ALA A 246 -11.97 -2.82 13.28
N GLY A 247 -10.76 -3.27 13.65
CA GLY A 247 -9.52 -2.63 13.22
C GLY A 247 -9.34 -2.62 11.70
N ALA A 248 -9.61 -3.74 11.03
CA ALA A 248 -9.56 -3.82 9.57
C ALA A 248 -10.59 -2.88 8.92
N VAL A 249 -11.83 -2.86 9.40
CA VAL A 249 -12.87 -1.93 8.93
C VAL A 249 -12.42 -0.48 9.10
N LEU A 250 -11.90 -0.11 10.27
CA LEU A 250 -11.40 1.25 10.53
C LEU A 250 -10.26 1.63 9.59
N LEU A 251 -9.34 0.71 9.29
CA LEU A 251 -8.28 0.95 8.30
C LEU A 251 -8.85 1.17 6.90
N GLY A 252 -9.88 0.40 6.52
CA GLY A 252 -10.57 0.59 5.26
C GLY A 252 -11.21 1.97 5.16
N PHE A 253 -11.98 2.34 6.17
CA PHE A 253 -12.62 3.66 6.26
C PHE A 253 -11.59 4.78 6.20
N ALA A 254 -10.50 4.67 6.96
CA ALA A 254 -9.42 5.64 6.94
C ALA A 254 -8.76 5.73 5.56
N GLY A 255 -8.48 4.59 4.91
CA GLY A 255 -7.91 4.53 3.57
C GLY A 255 -8.80 5.22 2.54
N THR A 256 -10.07 4.83 2.44
CA THR A 256 -11.03 5.41 1.48
C THR A 256 -11.27 6.89 1.77
N THR A 257 -11.46 7.27 3.04
CA THR A 257 -11.66 8.69 3.44
C THR A 257 -10.44 9.55 3.08
N THR A 258 -9.23 9.03 3.30
CA THR A 258 -8.00 9.71 2.93
C THR A 258 -7.87 9.83 1.42
N ALA A 259 -8.21 8.78 0.66
CA ALA A 259 -8.22 8.80 -0.80
C ALA A 259 -9.16 9.88 -1.35
N THR A 260 -10.40 9.94 -0.82
CA THR A 260 -11.38 10.96 -1.19
C THR A 260 -10.92 12.36 -0.80
N ALA A 261 -10.32 12.53 0.38
CA ALA A 261 -9.76 13.81 0.81
C ALA A 261 -8.58 14.28 -0.08
N MET A 262 -7.76 13.34 -0.55
CA MET A 262 -6.66 13.63 -1.49
C MET A 262 -7.19 14.01 -2.88
N ALA A 263 -8.29 13.40 -3.33
CA ALA A 263 -8.89 13.65 -4.63
C ALA A 263 -9.70 14.96 -4.68
N PHE A 264 -10.53 15.22 -3.66
CA PHE A 264 -11.54 16.29 -3.68
C PHE A 264 -11.34 17.36 -2.57
N GLY A 265 -10.28 17.24 -1.78
CA GLY A 265 -9.99 18.11 -0.64
C GLY A 265 -10.58 17.61 0.69
N PRO A 266 -10.07 18.10 1.83
CA PRO A 266 -10.42 17.59 3.16
C PRO A 266 -11.89 17.81 3.52
N ASP A 267 -12.54 18.85 2.99
CA ASP A 267 -13.97 19.13 3.25
C ASP A 267 -14.89 18.06 2.66
N HIS A 268 -14.43 17.35 1.62
CA HIS A 268 -15.17 16.27 0.95
C HIS A 268 -14.70 14.88 1.36
N ALA A 269 -13.92 14.74 2.44
CA ALA A 269 -13.34 13.46 2.86
C ALA A 269 -14.38 12.32 3.03
N TRP A 270 -15.61 12.67 3.39
CA TRP A 270 -16.72 11.73 3.60
C TRP A 270 -17.64 11.56 2.39
N ALA A 271 -17.35 12.19 1.25
CA ALA A 271 -18.22 12.16 0.07
C ALA A 271 -18.41 10.75 -0.52
N TRP A 272 -17.48 9.82 -0.26
CA TRP A 272 -17.61 8.42 -0.65
C TRP A 272 -18.76 7.68 0.07
N LEU A 273 -19.23 8.19 1.22
CA LEU A 273 -20.34 7.62 2.00
C LEU A 273 -21.70 8.19 1.56
N SER A 274 -22.05 7.94 0.31
CA SER A 274 -23.29 8.35 -0.34
C SER A 274 -24.46 7.39 -0.04
N ASP A 275 -25.67 7.75 -0.49
CA ASP A 275 -26.83 6.88 -0.40
C ASP A 275 -26.69 5.58 -1.20
N ALA A 276 -25.86 5.59 -2.26
CA ALA A 276 -25.54 4.40 -3.03
C ALA A 276 -24.58 3.45 -2.29
N SER A 277 -23.60 3.98 -1.55
CA SER A 277 -22.58 3.15 -0.89
C SER A 277 -22.97 2.65 0.51
N ARG A 278 -23.81 3.40 1.24
CA ARG A 278 -24.27 3.05 2.61
C ARG A 278 -24.86 1.63 2.74
N PRO A 279 -25.73 1.15 1.84
CA PRO A 279 -26.26 -0.22 1.91
C PRO A 279 -25.14 -1.27 1.80
N GLY A 280 -24.17 -1.07 0.91
CA GLY A 280 -23.03 -1.97 0.74
C GLY A 280 -22.10 -1.99 1.95
N VAL A 281 -21.83 -0.82 2.54
CA VAL A 281 -21.10 -0.70 3.81
C VAL A 281 -21.83 -1.46 4.92
N GLY A 282 -23.13 -1.23 5.09
CA GLY A 282 -23.94 -1.90 6.11
C GLY A 282 -23.95 -3.43 5.95
N LEU A 283 -24.13 -3.91 4.72
CA LEU A 283 -24.06 -5.35 4.40
C LEU A 283 -22.66 -5.92 4.71
N GLY A 284 -21.60 -5.24 4.29
CA GLY A 284 -20.22 -5.65 4.54
C GLY A 284 -19.89 -5.72 6.04
N LEU A 285 -20.33 -4.75 6.84
CA LEU A 285 -20.17 -4.75 8.30
C LEU A 285 -20.91 -5.93 8.95
N GLY A 286 -22.17 -6.17 8.54
CA GLY A 286 -22.96 -7.31 9.03
C GLY A 286 -22.29 -8.65 8.72
N LEU A 287 -21.86 -8.85 7.46
CA LEU A 287 -21.15 -10.06 7.05
C LEU A 287 -19.79 -10.21 7.74
N ALA A 288 -19.05 -9.13 7.98
CA ALA A 288 -17.77 -9.15 8.69
C ALA A 288 -17.94 -9.62 10.15
N LEU A 289 -18.97 -9.13 10.84
CA LEU A 289 -19.28 -9.55 12.21
C LEU A 289 -19.69 -11.03 12.26
N LEU A 290 -20.59 -11.46 11.36
CA LEU A 290 -21.00 -12.86 11.27
C LEU A 290 -19.81 -13.78 10.95
N SER A 291 -18.91 -13.32 10.08
CA SER A 291 -17.72 -14.08 9.69
C SER A 291 -16.77 -14.36 10.85
N CYS A 292 -16.80 -13.56 11.93
CA CYS A 292 -15.98 -13.80 13.11
C CYS A 292 -16.28 -15.14 13.80
N LEU A 293 -17.49 -15.68 13.60
CA LEU A 293 -17.94 -16.97 14.12
C LEU A 293 -17.42 -18.16 13.28
N LEU A 294 -16.94 -17.91 12.06
CA LEU A 294 -16.54 -18.97 11.14
C LEU A 294 -15.21 -19.63 11.54
N PRO A 295 -15.03 -20.95 11.35
CA PRO A 295 -13.71 -21.58 11.46
C PRO A 295 -12.71 -20.94 10.49
N SER A 296 -11.43 -20.85 10.85
CA SER A 296 -10.41 -20.17 10.02
C SER A 296 -10.31 -20.72 8.59
N ARG A 297 -10.54 -22.03 8.41
CA ARG A 297 -10.55 -22.67 7.08
C ARG A 297 -11.75 -22.27 6.24
N VAL A 298 -12.93 -22.16 6.87
CA VAL A 298 -14.15 -21.71 6.19
C VAL A 298 -14.01 -20.23 5.81
N ALA A 299 -13.46 -19.40 6.70
CA ALA A 299 -13.15 -18.01 6.38
C ALA A 299 -12.17 -17.88 5.20
N ALA A 300 -11.16 -18.76 5.11
CA ALA A 300 -10.24 -18.77 3.99
C ALA A 300 -10.89 -19.19 2.67
N ALA A 301 -11.76 -20.21 2.68
CA ALA A 301 -12.51 -20.66 1.51
C ALA A 301 -13.53 -19.61 1.04
N LEU A 302 -14.26 -19.01 1.98
CA LEU A 302 -15.17 -17.91 1.71
C LEU A 302 -14.40 -16.69 1.18
N GLY A 303 -13.23 -16.38 1.74
CA GLY A 303 -12.38 -15.29 1.27
C GLY A 303 -11.93 -15.47 -0.17
N LEU A 304 -11.63 -16.71 -0.59
CA LEU A 304 -11.32 -17.03 -1.98
C LEU A 304 -12.51 -16.72 -2.90
N PHE A 305 -13.71 -17.20 -2.52
CA PHE A 305 -14.93 -16.95 -3.27
C PHE A 305 -15.26 -15.44 -3.34
N VAL A 306 -15.16 -14.74 -2.21
CA VAL A 306 -15.41 -13.29 -2.11
C VAL A 306 -14.47 -12.50 -3.02
N LEU A 307 -13.17 -12.84 -3.05
CA LEU A 307 -12.22 -12.19 -3.94
C LEU A 307 -12.52 -12.47 -5.42
N CYS A 308 -12.85 -13.72 -5.79
CA CYS A 308 -13.24 -14.03 -7.17
C CYS A 308 -14.50 -13.26 -7.60
N ALA A 309 -15.52 -13.22 -6.74
CA ALA A 309 -16.76 -12.50 -7.00
C ALA A 309 -16.52 -10.98 -7.09
N LEU A 310 -15.70 -10.41 -6.20
CA LEU A 310 -15.32 -9.01 -6.24
C LEU A 310 -14.60 -8.64 -7.54
N ILE A 311 -13.60 -9.44 -7.95
CA ILE A 311 -12.87 -9.23 -9.20
C ILE A 311 -13.83 -9.32 -10.40
N GLY A 312 -14.74 -10.30 -10.41
CA GLY A 312 -15.76 -10.44 -11.45
C GLY A 312 -16.69 -9.23 -11.55
N LEU A 313 -17.23 -8.77 -10.41
CA LEU A 313 -18.11 -7.59 -10.38
C LEU A 313 -17.38 -6.31 -10.80
N LEU A 314 -16.14 -6.12 -10.36
CA LEU A 314 -15.33 -4.95 -10.76
C LEU A 314 -14.87 -4.99 -12.21
N SER A 315 -14.87 -6.16 -12.84
CA SER A 315 -14.53 -6.33 -14.26
C SER A 315 -15.66 -5.90 -15.19
N ILE A 316 -16.90 -5.92 -14.71
CA ILE A 316 -18.08 -5.42 -15.44
C ILE A 316 -18.49 -4.02 -14.99
N ALA A 317 -17.82 -3.47 -13.98
CA ALA A 317 -18.10 -2.12 -13.51
C ALA A 317 -17.67 -1.08 -14.53
N PRO A 318 -18.48 -0.04 -14.78
CA PRO A 318 -18.09 1.03 -15.67
C PRO A 318 -16.78 1.65 -15.15
N SER A 319 -15.88 1.98 -16.08
CA SER A 319 -14.75 2.85 -15.77
C SER A 319 -15.32 4.16 -15.21
N ASP A 320 -14.85 4.58 -14.03
CA ASP A 320 -15.32 5.80 -13.37
C ASP A 320 -15.34 6.96 -14.41
N PRO A 321 -16.50 7.58 -14.68
CA PRO A 321 -16.60 8.69 -15.63
C PRO A 321 -15.68 9.86 -15.26
N TYR A 322 -15.37 9.98 -13.97
CA TYR A 322 -14.46 10.96 -13.41
C TYR A 322 -13.04 10.42 -13.24
N LEU A 323 -12.73 9.19 -13.69
CA LEU A 323 -11.38 8.63 -13.61
C LEU A 323 -10.39 9.56 -14.32
N ALA A 324 -10.74 10.09 -15.50
CA ALA A 324 -9.89 11.04 -16.22
C ALA A 324 -9.64 12.33 -15.42
N LEU A 325 -10.66 12.86 -14.73
CA LEU A 325 -10.56 14.06 -13.88
C LEU A 325 -9.79 13.79 -12.57
N ASN A 326 -10.00 12.62 -11.97
CA ASN A 326 -9.29 12.14 -10.79
C ASN A 326 -7.81 11.88 -11.11
N VAL A 327 -7.51 11.25 -12.25
CA VAL A 327 -6.15 11.06 -12.76
C VAL A 327 -5.48 12.41 -12.98
N GLN A 328 -6.15 13.37 -13.62
CA GLN A 328 -5.60 14.71 -13.85
C GLN A 328 -5.33 15.47 -12.54
N ALA A 329 -6.20 15.35 -11.53
CA ALA A 329 -5.99 15.91 -10.20
C ALA A 329 -4.79 15.25 -9.47
N TRP A 330 -4.61 13.94 -9.64
CA TRP A 330 -3.45 13.22 -9.10
C TRP A 330 -2.15 13.57 -9.83
N GLU A 331 -2.16 13.71 -11.15
CA GLU A 331 -1.02 14.07 -12.00
C GLU A 331 -0.46 15.48 -11.73
N HIS A 332 -1.30 16.39 -11.21
CA HIS A 332 -0.88 17.73 -10.79
C HIS A 332 -0.77 17.87 -9.27
N GLY A 333 -1.07 16.81 -8.52
CA GLY A 333 -1.12 16.80 -7.06
C GLY A 333 0.25 16.66 -6.39
N ARG A 334 0.31 16.87 -5.08
CA ARG A 334 1.54 16.70 -4.29
C ARG A 334 2.02 15.23 -4.17
N PHE A 335 1.19 14.28 -4.60
CA PHE A 335 1.39 12.84 -4.41
C PHE A 335 1.54 12.05 -5.73
N VAL A 336 1.81 12.73 -6.85
CA VAL A 336 2.05 12.09 -8.17
C VAL A 336 2.99 10.89 -8.08
N ASN A 337 4.04 11.02 -7.29
CA ASN A 337 5.09 10.01 -7.16
C ASN A 337 4.62 8.72 -6.47
N LEU A 338 3.48 8.74 -5.79
CA LEU A 338 2.89 7.56 -5.16
C LEU A 338 1.79 6.94 -6.04
N TYR A 339 1.26 7.68 -7.01
CA TYR A 339 0.14 7.26 -7.85
C TYR A 339 0.41 5.92 -8.55
N GLY A 340 1.56 5.78 -9.20
CA GLY A 340 1.89 4.53 -9.88
C GLY A 340 2.03 3.35 -8.91
N LEU A 341 2.57 3.56 -7.71
CA LEU A 341 2.71 2.50 -6.70
C LEU A 341 1.36 2.09 -6.13
N THR A 342 0.52 3.06 -5.75
CA THR A 342 -0.82 2.79 -5.22
C THR A 342 -1.69 2.14 -6.28
N ARG A 343 -1.55 2.52 -7.56
CA ARG A 343 -2.16 1.83 -8.72
C ARG A 343 -1.76 0.36 -8.78
N TRP A 344 -0.46 0.06 -8.84
CA TRP A 344 0.04 -1.31 -8.86
C TRP A 344 -0.46 -2.12 -7.67
N LEU A 345 -0.49 -1.50 -6.49
CA LEU A 345 -0.98 -2.14 -5.28
C LEU A 345 -2.49 -2.42 -5.35
N ALA A 346 -3.31 -1.44 -5.72
CA ALA A 346 -4.75 -1.59 -5.90
C ALA A 346 -5.11 -2.67 -6.92
N TRP A 347 -4.30 -2.77 -7.95
CA TRP A 347 -4.43 -3.73 -9.03
C TRP A 347 -4.04 -5.15 -8.60
N THR A 348 -2.91 -5.31 -7.91
CA THR A 348 -2.34 -6.65 -7.61
C THR A 348 -2.82 -7.24 -6.29
N TRP A 349 -3.21 -6.40 -5.32
CA TRP A 349 -3.59 -6.84 -3.98
C TRP A 349 -4.59 -8.01 -3.94
N PRO A 350 -5.74 -7.96 -4.65
CA PRO A 350 -6.73 -9.04 -4.55
C PRO A 350 -6.21 -10.35 -5.14
N PHE A 351 -5.35 -10.31 -6.16
CA PHE A 351 -4.75 -11.51 -6.74
C PHE A 351 -3.71 -12.14 -5.80
N VAL A 352 -2.86 -11.33 -5.17
CA VAL A 352 -1.89 -11.81 -4.17
C VAL A 352 -2.62 -12.40 -2.96
N ALA A 353 -3.70 -11.74 -2.50
CA ALA A 353 -4.55 -12.25 -1.44
C ALA A 353 -5.22 -13.58 -1.81
N LEU A 354 -5.69 -13.71 -3.05
CA LEU A 354 -6.31 -14.94 -3.58
C LEU A 354 -5.31 -16.10 -3.60
N VAL A 355 -4.12 -15.90 -4.17
CA VAL A 355 -3.04 -16.91 -4.19
C VAL A 355 -2.65 -17.32 -2.77
N TRP A 356 -2.53 -16.34 -1.87
CA TRP A 356 -2.17 -16.62 -0.48
C TRP A 356 -3.26 -17.43 0.25
N LEU A 357 -4.54 -17.09 0.07
CA LEU A 357 -5.67 -17.84 0.64
C LEU A 357 -5.75 -19.27 0.08
N ALA A 358 -5.55 -19.44 -1.23
CA ALA A 358 -5.48 -20.76 -1.86
C ALA A 358 -4.34 -21.60 -1.27
N ALA A 359 -3.14 -21.04 -1.16
CA ALA A 359 -1.99 -21.71 -0.55
C ALA A 359 -2.26 -22.11 0.90
N ARG A 360 -2.98 -21.28 1.67
CA ARG A 360 -3.36 -21.57 3.05
C ARG A 360 -4.33 -22.74 3.17
N LEU A 361 -5.27 -22.88 2.25
CA LEU A 361 -6.23 -23.99 2.23
C LEU A 361 -5.54 -25.34 1.96
N VAL A 362 -4.51 -25.34 1.11
CA VAL A 362 -3.72 -26.53 0.77
C VAL A 362 -2.79 -26.95 1.92
N GLN A 363 -2.35 -26.01 2.76
CA GLN A 363 -1.50 -26.31 3.90
C GLN A 363 -2.25 -27.19 4.93
N ARG A 364 -1.66 -28.36 5.25
CA ARG A 364 -2.16 -29.23 6.33
C ARG A 364 -2.19 -28.46 7.64
N PRO A 365 -3.23 -28.64 8.48
CA PRO A 365 -3.27 -27.99 9.78
C PRO A 365 -2.07 -28.50 10.59
N ARG A 366 -1.23 -27.59 11.07
CA ARG A 366 -0.15 -27.90 12.00
C ARG A 366 -0.63 -27.79 13.43
#